data_AF-A0A840S1W0-F1
#
_entry.id   AF-A0A840S1W0-F1
#
_cell.length_a   1.000
_cell.length_b   1.000
_cell.length_c   1.000
_cell.angle_alpha   90.00
_cell.angle_beta   90.00
_cell.angle_gamma   90.00
#
_symmetry.space_group_name_H-M   'P 1'
#
loop_
_entity.id
_entity.type
_entity.pdbx_description
1 polymer ?
#
loop_
_entity_poly.entity_id
_entity_poly.type
_entity_poly.pdbx_seq_one_letter_code
_entity_poly.pdbx_strand_id
1 'polypeptide(L)' 'MNYLDSISIAAQHAQDWDLPAALLPLVITSEATLRSGHEAGNRGLAAWD' A
#
# COMPACT_ATOMS: atom_id res chain seq x y z
N MET A 1 -7.79 -10.64 0.02
CA MET A 1 -6.67 -10.30 -0.87
C MET A 1 -5.37 -10.54 -0.11
N ASN A 2 -4.39 -11.18 -0.73
CA ASN A 2 -3.09 -11.37 -0.08
C ASN A 2 -2.20 -10.12 -0.26
N TYR A 3 -1.06 -10.06 0.41
CA TYR A 3 -0.16 -8.89 0.32
C TYR A 3 0.42 -8.68 -1.09
N LEU A 4 0.70 -9.75 -1.84
CA LEU A 4 1.23 -9.68 -3.21
C LEU A 4 0.18 -9.13 -4.19
N ASP A 5 -1.08 -9.50 -4.00
CA ASP A 5 -2.20 -8.91 -4.74
C ASP A 5 -2.30 -7.39 -4.43
N SER A 6 -2.10 -7.01 -3.17
CA SER A 6 -2.11 -5.61 -2.73
C SER A 6 -0.96 -4.78 -3.31
N ILE A 7 0.23 -5.38 -3.48
CA ILE A 7 1.38 -4.74 -4.16
C ILE A 7 1.03 -4.44 -5.61
N SER A 8 0.39 -5.38 -6.30
CA SER A 8 0.09 -5.23 -7.73
C SER A 8 -0.88 -4.07 -7.97
N ILE A 9 -1.88 -3.92 -7.10
CA ILE A 9 -2.84 -2.81 -7.17
C ILE A 9 -2.19 -1.49 -6.77
N ALA A 10 -1.36 -1.47 -5.72
CA ALA A 10 -0.62 -0.28 -5.31
C ALA A 10 0.37 0.20 -6.39
N ALA A 11 1.04 -0.74 -7.09
CA ALA A 11 1.92 -0.42 -8.20
C ALA A 11 1.16 0.21 -9.38
N GLN A 12 -0.02 -0.31 -9.70
CA GLN A 12 -0.88 0.27 -10.74
C GLN A 12 -1.29 1.71 -10.39
N HIS A 13 -1.70 1.94 -9.14
CA HIS A 13 -2.08 3.27 -8.65
C HIS A 13 -0.89 4.25 -8.61
N ALA A 14 0.28 3.80 -8.18
CA ALA A 14 1.47 4.64 -8.10
C ALA A 14 1.99 5.09 -9.48
N GLN A 15 1.71 4.32 -10.55
CA GLN A 15 2.03 4.71 -11.92
C GLN A 15 1.19 5.89 -12.43
N ASP A 16 -0.02 6.08 -11.88
CA ASP A 16 -0.89 7.20 -12.22
C ASP A 16 -0.49 8.51 -11.51
N TRP A 17 0.42 8.43 -10.53
CA TRP A 17 0.87 9.59 -9.77
C TRP A 17 2.15 10.15 -10.38
N ASP A 18 2.23 11.46 -10.53
CA ASP A 18 3.41 12.15 -11.03
C ASP A 18 4.47 12.28 -9.90
N LEU A 19 5.02 11.14 -9.50
CA LEU A 19 5.96 10.99 -8.39
C LEU A 19 7.41 10.84 -8.88
N PRO A 20 8.39 11.31 -8.11
CA PRO A 20 9.78 10.94 -8.30
C PRO A 20 9.95 9.41 -8.24
N ALA A 21 10.65 8.82 -9.21
CA ALA A 21 10.89 7.37 -9.26
C ALA A 21 11.52 6.80 -7.99
N ALA A 22 12.31 7.60 -7.27
CA ALA A 22 12.91 7.23 -6.00
C ALA A 22 11.88 6.97 -4.88
N LEU A 23 10.69 7.57 -4.96
CA LEU A 23 9.62 7.42 -3.98
C LEU A 23 8.62 6.31 -4.33
N LEU A 24 8.64 5.79 -5.56
CA LEU A 24 7.73 4.72 -6.00
C LEU A 24 7.76 3.49 -5.07
N PRO A 25 8.93 2.96 -4.66
CA PRO A 25 8.95 1.80 -3.77
C PRO A 25 8.26 2.09 -2.43
N LEU A 26 8.48 3.27 -1.87
CA LEU A 26 7.89 3.68 -0.59
C LEU A 26 6.36 3.79 -0.68
N VAL A 27 5.85 4.43 -1.74
CA VAL A 27 4.41 4.61 -1.97
C VAL A 27 3.72 3.26 -2.16
N ILE A 28 4.28 2.39 -3.01
CA ILE A 28 3.72 1.07 -3.30
C ILE A 28 3.67 0.22 -2.02
N THR A 29 4.75 0.21 -1.24
CA THR A 29 4.83 -0.60 -0.01
C THR A 29 3.86 -0.10 1.05
N SER A 30 3.73 1.23 1.21
CA SER A 30 2.79 1.84 2.15
C SER A 30 1.33 1.52 1.78
N GLU A 31 0.97 1.69 0.51
CA GLU A 31 -0.39 1.47 0.04
C GLU A 31 -0.77 -0.02 0.07
N ALA A 32 0.16 -0.91 -0.26
CA ALA A 32 -0.04 -2.36 -0.13
C ALA A 32 -0.22 -2.80 1.33
N THR A 33 0.51 -2.18 2.27
CA THR A 33 0.38 -2.45 3.70
C THR A 33 -0.97 -1.98 4.24
N LEU A 34 -1.43 -0.79 3.83
CA LEU A 34 -2.75 -0.28 4.20
C LEU A 34 -3.88 -1.16 3.66
N ARG A 35 -3.80 -1.58 2.38
CA ARG A 35 -4.80 -2.43 1.75
C ARG A 35 -4.88 -3.82 2.40
N SER A 36 -3.73 -4.45 2.62
CA SER A 36 -3.66 -5.76 3.29
C SER A 36 -4.10 -5.69 4.75
N GLY A 37 -3.76 -4.63 5.48
CA GLY A 37 -4.20 -4.40 6.86
C GLY A 37 -5.70 -4.10 6.97
N HIS A 38 -6.26 -3.35 6.02
CA HIS A 38 -7.69 -3.05 5.97
C HIS A 38 -8.52 -4.33 5.78
N GLU A 39 -8.05 -5.24 4.93
CA GLU A 39 -8.73 -6.51 4.70
C GLU A 39 -8.50 -7.56 5.78
N ALA A 40 -7.36 -7.52 6.48
CA ALA A 40 -7.08 -8.40 7.60
C ALA A 40 -7.97 -8.12 8.84
N GLY A 41 -8.89 -7.15 8.75
CA GLY A 41 -9.85 -6.84 9.81
C GLY A 41 -9.20 -6.11 10.98
N ASN A 42 -8.16 -5.31 10.74
CA ASN A 42 -7.61 -4.44 11.76
C ASN A 42 -8.65 -3.36 12.11
N ARG A 43 -9.41 -3.68 13.15
CA ARG A 43 -10.11 -2.75 14.02
C ARG A 43 -9.09 -1.74 14.55
N GLY A 44 -8.96 -0.61 13.85
CA GLY A 44 -8.68 0.70 14.44
C GLY A 44 -7.58 0.79 15.49
N LEU A 45 -6.38 0.32 15.20
CA LEU A 45 -5.20 0.89 15.83
C LEU A 45 -4.30 1.41 14.71
N ALA A 46 -4.02 2.72 14.78
CA ALA A 46 -2.99 3.32 13.94
C ALA A 46 -1.71 2.51 14.16
N ALA A 47 -0.93 2.28 13.11
CA ALA A 47 0.33 1.55 13.17
C ALA A 47 1.44 2.26 14.00
N TRP A 48 1.04 3.19 14.88
CA TRP A 48 1.87 4.13 15.62
C TRP A 48 1.50 4.21 17.12
N ASP A 49 0.91 3.15 17.69
CA ASP A 49 0.85 2.97 19.16
C ASP A 49 1.92 1.98 19.64
#